data_AF-A0A2U1KF57-F1
#
_entry.id   AF-A0A2U1KF57-F1
#
_cell.length_a   1.000
_cell.length_b   1.000
_cell.length_c   1.000
_cell.angle_alpha   90.00
_cell.angle_beta   90.00
_cell.angle_gamma   90.00
#
_symmetry.space_group_name_H-M   'P 1'
#
loop_
_entity.id
_entity.type
_entity.pdbx_description
1 polymer ?
#
loop_
_entity_poly.entity_id
_entity_poly.type
_entity_poly.pdbx_seq_one_letter_code
_entity_poly.pdbx_strand_id
1 'polypeptide(L)'
;MVNGADDVKHANLRSQAFYNPSKNDVKDVVHHSDWSVRNKQHAIKKYVDAIKEIFNSVDDGEITSSAYDTAWVALIQDENGPFGGPLFPSSLQWIVNHQLPDGSWGEPLMFSAYDRLLNTLACIVTLTTWNIYPEKCKKGLKFVNDNINKLGEEKDEHMTPGFELLFPSLIELAQKLEIKVSNHSPVMKEIYAKRDLKLVGGYEPRTG
;
A
#
# COMPACT_ATOMS: atom_id res chain seq x y z
N MET A 1 29.11 -9.42 62.13
CA MET A 1 30.41 -10.04 61.81
C MET A 1 30.58 -9.87 60.30
N VAL A 2 31.08 -8.78 59.72
CA VAL A 2 32.39 -8.08 59.76
C VAL A 2 33.60 -8.98 59.42
N ASN A 3 34.30 -8.57 58.34
CA ASN A 3 35.65 -8.92 57.82
C ASN A 3 35.79 -10.23 57.03
N GLY A 4 36.47 -10.32 55.87
CA GLY A 4 37.30 -9.35 55.15
C GLY A 4 38.56 -10.03 54.56
N ALA A 5 38.97 -9.58 53.36
CA ALA A 5 40.32 -9.66 52.73
C ALA A 5 40.83 -11.06 52.31
N ASP A 6 40.96 -11.32 51.01
CA ASP A 6 42.06 -10.95 50.08
C ASP A 6 43.33 -11.77 50.29
N ASP A 7 43.76 -12.49 49.24
CA ASP A 7 45.15 -12.42 48.80
C ASP A 7 45.31 -12.92 47.35
N VAL A 8 45.63 -11.96 46.48
CA VAL A 8 46.22 -12.18 45.16
C VAL A 8 47.72 -11.95 45.32
N LYS A 9 48.52 -12.86 44.74
CA LYS A 9 49.74 -12.62 43.93
C LYS A 9 50.78 -13.72 44.19
N HIS A 10 51.22 -14.40 43.14
CA HIS A 10 52.45 -14.02 42.46
C HIS A 10 52.69 -14.92 41.24
N ALA A 11 52.92 -14.27 40.10
CA ALA A 11 53.42 -14.90 38.89
C ALA A 11 54.84 -15.44 39.11
N ASN A 12 55.21 -16.52 38.41
CA ASN A 12 56.59 -16.66 37.98
C ASN A 12 56.68 -17.29 36.59
N LEU A 13 57.20 -16.47 35.67
CA LEU A 13 57.63 -16.81 34.32
C LEU A 13 58.92 -17.63 34.37
N ARG A 14 59.01 -18.64 33.52
CA ARG A 14 60.21 -19.08 32.76
C ARG A 14 59.74 -20.17 31.79
N SER A 15 59.65 -19.86 30.50
CA SER A 15 60.68 -20.10 29.47
C SER A 15 61.14 -21.57 29.50
N GLN A 16 61.11 -22.36 28.45
CA GLN A 16 61.20 -22.13 27.02
C GLN A 16 61.03 -23.53 26.39
N ALA A 17 60.67 -23.59 25.10
CA ALA A 17 60.99 -24.70 24.19
C ALA A 17 60.48 -26.08 24.65
N PHE A 18 59.51 -26.73 24.04
CA PHE A 18 59.43 -27.13 22.65
C PHE A 18 57.97 -27.49 22.39
N TYR A 19 57.20 -26.63 21.70
CA TYR A 19 55.97 -27.11 21.07
C TYR A 19 56.26 -27.26 19.59
N ASN A 20 56.47 -28.51 19.18
CA ASN A 20 56.63 -28.90 17.80
C ASN A 20 55.22 -29.07 17.22
N PRO A 21 54.76 -28.23 16.26
CA PRO A 21 53.42 -28.38 15.72
C PRO A 21 53.37 -29.68 14.93
N SER A 22 52.63 -30.67 15.46
CA SER A 22 52.25 -31.81 14.64
C SER A 22 51.41 -31.28 13.48
N LYS A 23 51.64 -31.78 12.27
CA LYS A 23 51.08 -31.32 10.99
C LYS A 23 49.54 -31.41 10.86
N ASN A 24 48.78 -31.51 11.95
CA ASN A 24 47.34 -31.74 11.91
C ASN A 24 46.45 -30.63 12.52
N ASP A 25 46.98 -29.56 13.10
CA ASP A 25 46.16 -28.48 13.69
C ASP A 25 45.84 -27.34 12.71
N VAL A 26 45.65 -27.64 11.41
CA VAL A 26 45.26 -26.65 10.38
C VAL A 26 43.80 -26.85 9.91
N LYS A 27 43.04 -27.76 10.52
CA LYS A 27 41.70 -28.13 10.00
C LYS A 27 40.52 -27.33 10.53
N ASP A 28 40.66 -26.62 11.65
CA ASP A 28 39.48 -26.05 12.34
C ASP A 28 39.23 -24.56 12.10
N VAL A 29 40.10 -23.86 11.35
CA VAL A 29 39.85 -22.47 10.91
C VAL A 29 39.20 -22.42 9.51
N VAL A 30 39.24 -23.52 8.76
CA VAL A 30 38.81 -23.57 7.34
C VAL A 30 37.31 -23.90 7.19
N HIS A 31 36.66 -24.48 8.20
CA HIS A 31 35.28 -24.96 8.05
C HIS A 31 34.17 -23.92 8.29
N HIS A 32 34.40 -22.90 9.12
CA HIS A 32 33.36 -21.92 9.44
C HIS A 32 33.16 -20.86 8.35
N SER A 33 34.24 -20.47 7.65
CA SER A 33 34.20 -19.51 6.55
C SER A 33 33.62 -20.16 5.28
N ASP A 34 34.04 -21.38 4.95
CA ASP A 34 33.68 -22.07 3.71
C ASP A 34 32.19 -22.48 3.67
N TRP A 35 31.63 -22.92 4.81
CA TRP A 35 30.17 -23.16 4.94
C TRP A 35 29.36 -21.88 4.75
N SER A 36 29.81 -20.77 5.35
CA SER A 36 29.13 -19.48 5.26
C SER A 36 29.15 -18.90 3.84
N VAL A 37 30.27 -19.10 3.11
CA VAL A 37 30.44 -18.67 1.73
C VAL A 37 29.60 -19.54 0.79
N ARG A 38 29.60 -20.86 0.97
CA ARG A 38 28.82 -21.79 0.16
C ARG A 38 27.31 -21.58 0.32
N ASN A 39 26.83 -21.27 1.53
CA ASN A 39 25.43 -20.88 1.77
C ASN A 39 25.07 -19.54 1.12
N LYS A 40 25.97 -18.56 1.14
CA LYS A 40 25.77 -17.29 0.43
C LYS A 40 25.71 -17.51 -1.08
N GLN A 41 26.59 -18.33 -1.65
CA GLN A 41 26.60 -18.65 -3.08
C GLN A 41 25.30 -19.34 -3.52
N HIS A 42 24.80 -20.27 -2.70
CA HIS A 42 23.54 -20.95 -2.95
C HIS A 42 22.34 -19.98 -2.87
N ALA A 43 22.31 -19.09 -1.88
CA ALA A 43 21.29 -18.06 -1.78
C ALA A 43 21.30 -17.11 -2.98
N ILE A 44 22.49 -16.64 -3.40
CA ILE A 44 22.63 -15.79 -4.59
C ILE A 44 22.08 -16.49 -5.82
N LYS A 45 22.43 -17.77 -6.04
CA LYS A 45 21.91 -18.53 -7.18
C LYS A 45 20.38 -18.61 -7.15
N LYS A 46 19.79 -18.89 -5.97
CA LYS A 46 18.33 -18.93 -5.81
C LYS A 46 17.67 -17.60 -6.17
N TYR A 47 18.24 -16.46 -5.75
CA TYR A 47 17.72 -15.15 -6.12
C TYR A 47 17.87 -14.85 -7.61
N VAL A 48 19.01 -15.23 -8.22
CA VAL A 48 19.22 -15.08 -9.66
C VAL A 48 18.18 -15.88 -10.45
N ASP A 49 17.91 -17.11 -10.04
CA ASP A 49 16.92 -17.96 -10.70
C ASP A 49 15.51 -17.39 -10.54
N ALA A 50 15.13 -16.92 -9.34
CA ALA A 50 13.84 -16.25 -9.12
C ALA A 50 13.66 -14.96 -9.93
N ILE A 51 14.72 -14.13 -10.03
CA ILE A 51 14.69 -12.91 -10.85
C ILE A 51 14.50 -13.25 -12.33
N LYS A 52 15.19 -14.29 -12.83
CA LYS A 52 14.99 -14.78 -14.21
C LYS A 52 13.58 -15.28 -14.44
N GLU A 53 12.99 -16.00 -13.47
CA GLU A 53 11.60 -16.44 -13.55
C GLU A 53 10.65 -15.25 -13.66
N ILE A 54 10.82 -14.21 -12.83
CA ILE A 54 10.03 -12.97 -12.91
C ILE A 54 10.16 -12.34 -14.31
N PHE A 55 11.39 -12.15 -14.82
CA PHE A 55 11.58 -11.56 -16.16
C PHE A 55 10.97 -12.40 -17.29
N ASN A 56 10.92 -13.72 -17.13
CA ASN A 56 10.31 -14.61 -18.10
C ASN A 56 8.78 -14.67 -17.99
N SER A 57 8.20 -14.26 -16.84
CA SER A 57 6.76 -14.21 -16.61
C SER A 57 6.15 -12.83 -16.86
N VAL A 58 6.95 -11.81 -17.16
CA VAL A 58 6.43 -10.48 -17.53
C VAL A 58 5.71 -10.59 -18.88
N ASP A 59 4.41 -10.34 -18.86
CA ASP A 59 3.54 -10.20 -20.03
C ASP A 59 3.09 -8.73 -20.15
N ASP A 60 1.80 -8.44 -19.98
CA ASP A 60 1.25 -7.08 -20.00
C ASP A 60 1.59 -6.21 -18.78
N GLY A 61 2.39 -6.75 -17.85
CA GLY A 61 2.84 -6.09 -16.62
C GLY A 61 2.18 -6.64 -15.36
N GLU A 62 2.87 -6.46 -14.21
CA GLU A 62 2.32 -6.78 -12.89
C GLU A 62 2.06 -5.48 -12.13
N ILE A 63 0.78 -5.20 -11.87
CA ILE A 63 0.33 -4.02 -11.11
C ILE A 63 -0.73 -4.44 -10.09
N THR A 64 -0.76 -3.75 -8.95
CA THR A 64 -1.81 -3.94 -7.95
C THR A 64 -3.17 -3.46 -8.48
N SER A 65 -4.24 -4.07 -7.99
CA SER A 65 -5.59 -3.68 -8.39
C SER A 65 -5.95 -2.29 -7.87
N SER A 66 -6.51 -1.45 -8.72
CA SER A 66 -7.10 -0.15 -8.36
C SER A 66 -8.57 -0.31 -7.99
N ALA A 67 -8.92 -0.02 -6.73
CA ALA A 67 -10.30 -0.12 -6.28
C ALA A 67 -11.20 0.93 -6.95
N TYR A 68 -10.67 2.13 -7.20
CA TYR A 68 -11.34 3.21 -7.92
C TYR A 68 -11.69 2.80 -9.36
N ASP A 69 -10.74 2.28 -10.13
CA ASP A 69 -11.00 1.89 -11.52
C ASP A 69 -11.92 0.67 -11.58
N THR A 70 -11.75 -0.29 -10.66
CA THR A 70 -12.65 -1.46 -10.54
C THR A 70 -14.08 -1.04 -10.22
N ALA A 71 -14.27 -0.01 -9.38
CA ALA A 71 -15.58 0.57 -9.08
C ALA A 71 -16.25 1.16 -10.33
N TRP A 72 -15.51 1.92 -11.14
CA TRP A 72 -16.06 2.44 -12.41
C TRP A 72 -16.43 1.34 -13.40
N VAL A 73 -15.61 0.30 -13.54
CA VAL A 73 -15.94 -0.86 -14.38
C VAL A 73 -17.19 -1.58 -13.88
N ALA A 74 -17.35 -1.71 -12.56
CA ALA A 74 -18.50 -2.36 -11.94
C ALA A 74 -19.81 -1.56 -12.10
N LEU A 75 -19.76 -0.28 -12.45
CA LEU A 75 -20.95 0.54 -12.72
C LEU A 75 -21.52 0.35 -14.14
N ILE A 76 -20.78 -0.27 -15.06
CA ILE A 76 -21.23 -0.49 -16.44
C ILE A 76 -22.39 -1.48 -16.43
N GLN A 77 -23.54 -1.06 -16.97
CA GLN A 77 -24.75 -1.87 -17.01
C GLN A 77 -24.76 -2.81 -18.22
N ASP A 78 -25.27 -4.01 -18.04
CA ASP A 78 -25.61 -4.92 -19.13
C ASP A 78 -26.98 -4.55 -19.71
N GLU A 79 -26.98 -3.74 -20.78
CA GLU A 79 -28.19 -3.26 -21.46
C GLU A 79 -28.96 -4.39 -22.19
N ASN A 80 -28.30 -5.49 -22.51
CA ASN A 80 -28.89 -6.63 -23.23
C ASN A 80 -29.23 -7.80 -22.29
N GLY A 81 -28.90 -7.67 -21.01
CA GLY A 81 -29.07 -8.72 -20.00
C GLY A 81 -30.53 -8.88 -19.58
N PRO A 82 -31.01 -10.12 -19.39
CA PRO A 82 -32.41 -10.38 -19.07
C PRO A 82 -32.87 -9.84 -17.71
N PHE A 83 -31.94 -9.46 -16.82
CA PHE A 83 -32.24 -9.06 -15.44
C PHE A 83 -31.77 -7.66 -15.04
N GLY A 84 -31.05 -6.93 -15.91
CA GLY A 84 -30.42 -5.65 -15.57
C GLY A 84 -29.39 -5.79 -14.45
N GLY A 85 -28.10 -5.77 -14.78
CA GLY A 85 -27.02 -5.99 -13.80
C GLY A 85 -25.70 -5.43 -14.30
N PRO A 86 -24.60 -5.56 -13.53
CA PRO A 86 -23.29 -5.14 -13.98
C PRO A 86 -22.83 -6.00 -15.17
N LEU A 87 -22.36 -5.37 -16.24
CA LEU A 87 -21.73 -6.05 -17.39
C LEU A 87 -20.50 -6.86 -16.97
N PHE A 88 -19.84 -6.42 -15.89
CA PHE A 88 -18.68 -7.10 -15.30
C PHE A 88 -18.93 -7.46 -13.83
N PRO A 89 -19.65 -8.57 -13.55
CA PRO A 89 -19.98 -9.00 -12.18
C PRO A 89 -18.75 -9.29 -11.32
N SER A 90 -17.64 -9.72 -11.93
CA SER A 90 -16.38 -9.99 -11.23
C SER A 90 -15.79 -8.74 -10.58
N SER A 91 -15.88 -7.58 -11.23
CA SER A 91 -15.44 -6.30 -10.68
C SER A 91 -16.24 -5.93 -9.44
N LEU A 92 -17.57 -6.12 -9.48
CA LEU A 92 -18.43 -5.87 -8.33
C LEU A 92 -18.11 -6.83 -7.17
N GLN A 93 -17.91 -8.12 -7.47
CA GLN A 93 -17.54 -9.12 -6.47
C GLN A 93 -16.16 -8.82 -5.84
N TRP A 94 -15.21 -8.32 -6.62
CA TRP A 94 -13.91 -7.90 -6.12
C TRP A 94 -14.07 -6.79 -5.07
N ILE A 95 -14.86 -5.75 -5.35
CA ILE A 95 -15.12 -4.66 -4.40
C ILE A 95 -15.68 -5.20 -3.08
N VAL A 96 -16.65 -6.10 -3.14
CA VAL A 96 -17.27 -6.71 -1.95
C VAL A 96 -16.23 -7.42 -1.09
N ASN A 97 -15.28 -8.12 -1.71
CA ASN A 97 -14.30 -8.96 -1.02
C ASN A 97 -13.08 -8.20 -0.50
N HIS A 98 -12.83 -6.97 -0.97
CA HIS A 98 -11.59 -6.23 -0.69
C HIS A 98 -11.79 -4.96 0.17
N GLN A 99 -12.89 -4.88 0.94
CA GLN A 99 -13.01 -3.85 1.98
C GLN A 99 -12.00 -4.14 3.10
N LEU A 100 -11.20 -3.14 3.47
CA LEU A 100 -10.21 -3.22 4.52
C LEU A 100 -10.85 -3.24 5.92
N PRO A 101 -10.15 -3.71 6.97
CA PRO A 101 -10.69 -3.82 8.32
C PRO A 101 -11.19 -2.48 8.93
N ASP A 102 -10.61 -1.35 8.51
CA ASP A 102 -11.01 -0.01 8.94
C ASP A 102 -12.26 0.52 8.20
N GLY A 103 -12.79 -0.24 7.24
CA GLY A 103 -13.95 0.11 6.42
C GLY A 103 -13.61 0.76 5.08
N SER A 104 -12.35 1.09 4.82
CA SER A 104 -11.90 1.71 3.56
C SER A 104 -11.64 0.71 2.44
N TRP A 105 -11.38 1.23 1.24
CA TRP A 105 -10.74 0.54 0.12
C TRP A 105 -9.50 1.33 -0.31
N GLY A 106 -8.50 0.64 -0.86
CA GLY A 106 -7.23 1.23 -1.32
C GLY A 106 -6.04 0.33 -1.01
N GLU A 107 -4.84 0.88 -1.05
CA GLU A 107 -3.60 0.14 -0.81
C GLU A 107 -3.53 -0.34 0.67
N PRO A 108 -3.49 -1.67 0.93
CA PRO A 108 -3.41 -2.19 2.30
C PRO A 108 -2.06 -1.94 2.98
N LEU A 109 -0.96 -1.85 2.24
CA LEU A 109 0.40 -1.77 2.79
C LEU A 109 0.84 -0.34 3.15
N MET A 110 0.18 0.68 2.56
CA MET A 110 0.52 2.08 2.77
C MET A 110 -0.76 2.92 2.90
N PHE A 111 -0.82 3.77 3.91
CA PHE A 111 -1.93 4.70 4.07
C PHE A 111 -1.62 6.03 3.37
N SER A 112 -2.52 6.45 2.49
CA SER A 112 -2.67 7.84 2.06
C SER A 112 -4.15 8.21 2.12
N ALA A 113 -4.47 9.36 2.69
CA ALA A 113 -5.81 9.92 2.74
C ALA A 113 -6.34 10.17 1.33
N TYR A 114 -5.51 10.66 0.40
CA TYR A 114 -5.89 10.81 -1.01
C TYR A 114 -6.32 9.49 -1.62
N ASP A 115 -5.49 8.45 -1.51
CA ASP A 115 -5.78 7.11 -2.00
C ASP A 115 -7.05 6.52 -1.34
N ARG A 116 -7.06 6.46 -0.01
CA ARG A 116 -8.11 5.78 0.74
C ARG A 116 -9.47 6.46 0.58
N LEU A 117 -9.53 7.79 0.58
CA LEU A 117 -10.82 8.49 0.44
C LEU A 117 -11.38 8.37 -0.98
N LEU A 118 -10.53 8.48 -2.00
CA LEU A 118 -10.94 8.34 -3.40
C LEU A 118 -11.48 6.93 -3.69
N ASN A 119 -10.70 5.91 -3.37
CA ASN A 119 -11.09 4.51 -3.56
C ASN A 119 -12.35 4.15 -2.77
N THR A 120 -12.41 4.53 -1.49
CA THR A 120 -13.55 4.20 -0.62
C THR A 120 -14.85 4.82 -1.12
N LEU A 121 -14.83 6.10 -1.51
CA LEU A 121 -16.04 6.76 -1.98
C LEU A 121 -16.53 6.15 -3.31
N ALA A 122 -15.63 5.72 -4.18
CA ALA A 122 -15.99 5.09 -5.46
C ALA A 122 -16.66 3.72 -5.24
N CYS A 123 -16.12 2.92 -4.34
CA CYS A 123 -16.73 1.66 -3.93
C CYS A 123 -18.10 1.85 -3.27
N ILE A 124 -18.26 2.87 -2.41
CA ILE A 124 -19.56 3.20 -1.78
C ILE A 124 -20.60 3.59 -2.84
N VAL A 125 -20.23 4.47 -3.78
CA VAL A 125 -21.10 4.86 -4.89
C VAL A 125 -21.56 3.63 -5.65
N THR A 126 -20.62 2.76 -6.01
CA THR A 126 -20.90 1.53 -6.77
C THR A 126 -21.84 0.59 -6.04
N LEU A 127 -21.55 0.25 -4.79
CA LEU A 127 -22.38 -0.65 -3.99
C LEU A 127 -23.79 -0.07 -3.74
N THR A 128 -23.87 1.25 -3.57
CA THR A 128 -25.15 1.96 -3.42
C THR A 128 -25.96 1.95 -4.72
N THR A 129 -25.33 2.17 -5.88
CA THR A 129 -25.99 2.12 -7.19
C THR A 129 -26.65 0.77 -7.45
N TRP A 130 -25.98 -0.31 -7.07
CA TRP A 130 -26.53 -1.67 -7.18
C TRP A 130 -27.44 -2.07 -6.02
N ASN A 131 -27.59 -1.21 -5.00
CA ASN A 131 -28.37 -1.45 -3.79
C ASN A 131 -27.99 -2.76 -3.07
N ILE A 132 -26.69 -2.98 -2.87
CA ILE A 132 -26.14 -4.18 -2.22
C ILE A 132 -25.18 -3.83 -1.08
N TYR A 133 -25.04 -4.75 -0.13
CA TYR A 133 -24.12 -4.65 1.01
C TYR A 133 -24.16 -3.29 1.76
N PRO A 134 -25.36 -2.83 2.21
CA PRO A 134 -25.50 -1.53 2.89
C PRO A 134 -24.64 -1.41 4.15
N GLU A 135 -24.30 -2.52 4.81
CA GLU A 135 -23.39 -2.54 5.94
C GLU A 135 -21.95 -2.17 5.57
N LYS A 136 -21.48 -2.57 4.38
CA LYS A 136 -20.16 -2.18 3.86
C LYS A 136 -20.16 -0.70 3.49
N CYS A 137 -21.23 -0.21 2.86
CA CYS A 137 -21.43 1.21 2.58
C CYS A 137 -21.38 2.05 3.86
N LYS A 138 -22.08 1.61 4.93
CA LYS A 138 -22.08 2.31 6.22
C LYS A 138 -20.70 2.38 6.85
N LYS A 139 -19.93 1.27 6.82
CA LYS A 139 -18.55 1.24 7.33
C LYS A 139 -17.63 2.17 6.53
N GLY A 140 -17.71 2.12 5.20
CA GLY A 140 -16.94 3.00 4.33
C GLY A 140 -17.30 4.46 4.54
N LEU A 141 -18.58 4.79 4.66
CA LEU A 141 -19.01 6.18 4.87
C LEU A 141 -18.54 6.71 6.23
N LYS A 142 -18.55 5.87 7.27
CA LYS A 142 -17.94 6.21 8.55
C LYS A 142 -16.45 6.52 8.37
N PHE A 143 -15.71 5.67 7.67
CA PHE A 143 -14.30 5.90 7.37
C PHE A 143 -14.08 7.23 6.63
N VAL A 144 -14.86 7.52 5.58
CA VAL A 144 -14.74 8.77 4.81
C VAL A 144 -14.94 9.98 5.72
N ASN A 145 -16.01 10.00 6.51
CA ASN A 145 -16.32 11.13 7.39
C ASN A 145 -15.28 11.32 8.51
N ASP A 146 -14.74 10.22 9.05
CA ASP A 146 -13.73 10.28 10.11
C ASP A 146 -12.36 10.75 9.59
N ASN A 147 -12.07 10.57 8.29
CA ASN A 147 -10.73 10.78 7.73
C ASN A 147 -10.62 11.93 6.73
N ILE A 148 -11.72 12.55 6.28
CA ILE A 148 -11.68 13.59 5.24
C ILE A 148 -10.78 14.78 5.60
N ASN A 149 -10.70 15.16 6.88
CA ASN A 149 -9.87 16.26 7.33
C ASN A 149 -8.37 15.96 7.24
N LYS A 150 -7.97 14.68 7.19
CA LYS A 150 -6.56 14.28 7.05
C LYS A 150 -5.97 14.68 5.69
N LEU A 151 -6.80 14.99 4.70
CA LEU A 151 -6.36 15.58 3.43
C LEU A 151 -5.55 16.86 3.66
N GLY A 152 -5.86 17.64 4.71
CA GLY A 152 -5.16 18.88 5.02
C GLY A 152 -3.82 18.67 5.74
N GLU A 153 -3.55 17.44 6.20
CA GLU A 153 -2.30 17.06 6.86
C GLU A 153 -1.30 16.45 5.87
N GLU A 154 -1.77 15.95 4.73
CA GLU A 154 -0.92 15.37 3.68
C GLU A 154 -0.31 16.42 2.78
N LYS A 155 0.94 16.18 2.36
CA LYS A 155 1.63 17.03 1.39
C LYS A 155 0.96 16.92 0.04
N ASP A 156 0.78 18.05 -0.63
CA ASP A 156 0.27 18.13 -2.01
C ASP A 156 1.08 17.27 -3.00
N GLU A 157 2.37 17.06 -2.75
CA GLU A 157 3.26 16.20 -3.56
C GLU A 157 2.81 14.73 -3.60
N HIS A 158 2.05 14.28 -2.61
CA HIS A 158 1.52 12.91 -2.52
C HIS A 158 0.08 12.81 -3.04
N MET A 159 -0.51 13.91 -3.51
CA MET A 159 -1.87 13.92 -4.03
C MET A 159 -1.99 13.01 -5.25
N THR A 160 -2.98 12.12 -5.23
CA THR A 160 -3.30 11.26 -6.38
C THR A 160 -3.53 12.15 -7.62
N PRO A 161 -2.95 11.83 -8.79
CA PRO A 161 -3.14 12.63 -9.99
C PRO A 161 -4.62 12.87 -10.31
N GLY A 162 -4.99 14.14 -10.46
CA GLY A 162 -6.36 14.54 -10.78
C GLY A 162 -7.34 14.45 -9.59
N PHE A 163 -6.89 14.16 -8.37
CA PHE A 163 -7.74 14.06 -7.18
C PHE A 163 -8.66 15.28 -7.01
N GLU A 164 -8.16 16.49 -7.27
CA GLU A 164 -8.95 17.71 -7.15
C GLU A 164 -10.09 17.81 -8.17
N LEU A 165 -10.03 17.06 -9.27
CA LEU A 165 -11.15 16.93 -10.21
C LEU A 165 -12.04 15.74 -9.84
N LEU A 166 -11.42 14.59 -9.56
CA LEU A 166 -12.11 13.32 -9.38
C LEU A 166 -12.90 13.27 -8.07
N PHE A 167 -12.29 13.65 -6.94
CA PHE A 167 -12.91 13.52 -5.63
C PHE A 167 -14.13 14.43 -5.46
N PRO A 168 -14.11 15.73 -5.84
CA PRO A 168 -15.32 16.55 -5.84
C PRO A 168 -16.43 16.02 -6.73
N SER A 169 -16.11 15.54 -7.94
CA SER A 169 -17.09 14.95 -8.86
C SER A 169 -17.73 13.69 -8.27
N LEU A 170 -16.95 12.91 -7.53
CA LEU A 170 -17.42 11.71 -6.86
C LEU A 170 -18.31 12.03 -5.66
N ILE A 171 -18.04 13.11 -4.92
CA ILE A 171 -18.95 13.62 -3.88
C ILE A 171 -20.28 14.05 -4.50
N GLU A 172 -20.27 14.75 -5.63
CA GLU A 172 -21.49 15.13 -6.35
C GLU A 172 -22.30 13.90 -6.79
N LEU A 173 -21.63 12.84 -7.26
CA LEU A 173 -22.28 11.58 -7.59
C LEU A 173 -22.88 10.89 -6.36
N ALA A 174 -22.14 10.86 -5.24
CA ALA A 174 -22.62 10.34 -3.97
C ALA A 174 -23.88 11.09 -3.48
N GLN A 175 -23.91 12.41 -3.62
CA GLN A 175 -25.06 13.25 -3.26
C GLN A 175 -26.30 12.93 -4.10
N LYS A 176 -26.15 12.65 -5.40
CA LYS A 176 -27.26 12.21 -6.27
C LYS A 176 -27.87 10.87 -5.83
N LEU A 177 -27.09 10.06 -5.12
CA LEU A 177 -27.51 8.80 -4.51
C LEU A 177 -27.94 8.96 -3.03
N GLU A 178 -28.16 10.20 -2.58
CA GLU A 178 -28.55 10.54 -1.20
C GLU A 178 -27.51 10.17 -0.12
N ILE A 179 -26.26 9.94 -0.52
CA ILE A 179 -25.15 9.64 0.38
C ILE A 179 -24.59 10.95 0.94
N LYS A 180 -24.68 11.12 2.26
CA LYS A 180 -24.22 12.32 2.95
C LYS A 180 -22.75 12.22 3.34
N VAL A 181 -21.90 12.93 2.61
CA VAL A 181 -20.46 13.09 2.89
C VAL A 181 -20.22 14.46 3.53
N SER A 182 -19.49 14.50 4.64
CA SER A 182 -19.09 15.76 5.29
C SER A 182 -18.06 16.51 4.44
N ASN A 183 -18.49 17.51 3.65
CA ASN A 183 -17.63 18.21 2.69
C ASN A 183 -17.42 19.72 2.97
N HIS A 184 -17.81 20.21 4.15
CA HIS A 184 -17.74 21.65 4.48
C HIS A 184 -16.43 22.09 5.16
N SER A 185 -15.45 21.19 5.30
CA SER A 185 -14.15 21.48 5.92
C SER A 185 -13.31 22.49 5.10
N PRO A 186 -12.37 23.22 5.72
CA PRO A 186 -11.44 24.11 5.01
C PRO A 186 -10.69 23.43 3.87
N VAL A 187 -10.14 22.22 4.09
CA VAL A 187 -9.41 21.47 3.06
C VAL A 187 -10.28 21.17 1.84
N MET A 188 -11.56 20.83 2.04
CA MET A 188 -12.46 20.62 0.91
C MET A 188 -12.69 21.90 0.10
N LYS A 189 -12.80 23.07 0.77
CA LYS A 189 -12.92 24.35 0.05
C LYS A 189 -11.69 24.61 -0.83
N GLU A 190 -10.50 24.31 -0.33
CA GLU A 190 -9.25 24.43 -1.10
C GLU A 190 -9.23 23.47 -2.30
N ILE A 191 -9.69 22.23 -2.13
CA ILE A 191 -9.81 21.25 -3.23
C ILE A 191 -10.79 21.74 -4.30
N TYR A 192 -11.96 22.26 -3.92
CA TYR A 192 -12.91 22.86 -4.86
C TYR A 192 -12.30 24.08 -5.58
N ALA A 193 -11.55 24.93 -4.89
CA ALA A 193 -10.86 26.05 -5.53
C ALA A 193 -9.80 25.57 -6.54
N LYS A 194 -9.03 24.52 -6.22
CA LYS A 194 -8.07 23.88 -7.15
C LYS A 194 -8.78 23.32 -8.39
N ARG A 195 -9.96 22.71 -8.22
CA ARG A 195 -10.82 22.25 -9.33
C ARG A 195 -11.20 23.39 -10.26
N ASP A 196 -11.74 24.47 -9.70
CA ASP A 196 -12.23 25.61 -10.47
C ASP A 196 -11.09 26.26 -11.27
N LEU A 197 -9.91 26.42 -10.64
CA LEU A 197 -8.72 26.92 -11.32
C LEU A 197 -8.28 26.01 -12.49
N LYS A 198 -8.30 24.68 -12.31
CA LYS A 198 -7.95 23.73 -13.38
C LYS A 198 -8.97 23.72 -14.52
N LEU A 199 -10.26 23.88 -14.22
CA LEU A 199 -11.32 23.93 -15.22
C LEU A 199 -11.26 25.22 -16.05
N VAL A 200 -10.92 26.35 -15.43
CA VAL A 200 -10.76 27.64 -16.12
C VAL A 200 -9.43 27.72 -16.87
N GLY A 201 -8.34 27.20 -16.30
CA GLY A 201 -7.00 27.22 -16.88
C GLY A 201 -6.78 26.28 -18.08
N GLY A 202 -7.72 25.38 -18.37
CA GLY A 202 -7.74 24.57 -19.61
C GLY A 202 -8.07 25.36 -20.88
N TYR A 203 -8.36 26.66 -20.75
CA TYR A 203 -8.73 27.58 -21.82
C TYR A 203 -7.69 28.72 -21.95
N GLU A 204 -6.42 28.41 -22.20
CA GLU A 204 -5.57 29.41 -22.87
C GLU A 204 -5.94 29.39 -24.36
N PRO A 205 -6.52 30.48 -24.92
CA PRO A 205 -6.67 30.58 -26.37
C PRO A 205 -5.27 30.57 -26.95
N ARG A 206 -4.95 29.58 -27.80
CA ARG A 206 -3.76 29.64 -28.63
C ARG A 206 -3.92 30.86 -29.54
N THR A 207 -3.28 31.97 -29.17
CA THR A 207 -3.11 33.11 -30.06
C THR A 207 -2.17 32.65 -31.17
N GLY A 208 -2.74 32.39 -32.35
CA GLY A 208 -2.00 32.29 -33.61
C GLY A 208 -1.65 33.66 -34.16
#